data_AF-A0A6M6BNL0-F1
#
_entry.id   AF-A0A6M6BNL0-F1
#
_cell.length_a   1.000
_cell.length_b   1.000
_cell.length_c   1.000
_cell.angle_alpha   90.00
_cell.angle_beta   90.00
_cell.angle_gamma   90.00
#
_symmetry.space_group_name_H-M   'P 1'
#
loop_
_entity.id
_entity.type
_entity.pdbx_description
1 polymer ?
#
loop_
_entity_poly.entity_id
_entity_poly.type
_entity_poly.pdbx_seq_one_letter_code
_entity_poly.pdbx_strand_id
1 'polypeptide(L)' 'MASNKHRTAGIELIGGGLDEAPMAYKDIHQVMAHQQDLIDVLGSFTPRIVRMDAGNSGKSRYGGE' A
#
# COMPACT_ATOMS: atom_id res chain seq x y z
N MET A 1 -3.75 -11.88 16.50
CA MET A 1 -4.27 -10.81 15.64
C MET A 1 -3.33 -9.62 15.77
N ALA A 2 -2.37 -9.46 14.86
CA ALA A 2 -1.62 -8.20 14.77
C ALA A 2 -2.22 -7.42 13.60
N SER A 3 -3.34 -6.75 13.85
CA SER A 3 -3.85 -5.74 12.94
C SER A 3 -2.91 -4.55 13.06
N ASN A 4 -1.95 -4.44 12.13
CA ASN A 4 -1.13 -3.25 12.01
C ASN A 4 -1.99 -2.15 11.37
N LYS A 5 -2.87 -1.60 12.20
CA LYS A 5 -3.65 -0.41 11.85
C LYS A 5 -2.65 0.72 11.66
N HIS A 6 -2.40 1.15 10.43
CA HIS A 6 -1.66 2.38 10.16
C HIS A 6 -2.52 3.56 10.65
N ARG A 7 -2.40 3.84 11.95
CA ARG A 7 -3.36 4.60 12.76
C ARG A 7 -3.61 6.04 12.31
N THR A 8 -2.79 6.58 11.41
CA THR A 8 -2.87 7.98 10.95
C THR A 8 -3.74 8.19 9.71
N ALA A 9 -3.95 7.20 8.85
CA ALA A 9 -4.67 7.37 7.58
C ALA A 9 -6.05 6.68 7.51
N GLY A 10 -6.43 5.92 8.55
CA GLY A 10 -7.70 5.18 8.55
C GLY A 10 -7.75 4.02 7.54
N ILE A 11 -6.57 3.51 7.15
CA ILE A 11 -6.40 2.40 6.20
C ILE A 11 -6.16 1.11 6.98
N GLU A 12 -6.87 0.05 6.60
CA GLU A 12 -6.61 -1.31 7.08
C GLU A 12 -5.65 -2.03 6.13
N LEU A 13 -4.49 -2.46 6.63
CA LEU A 13 -3.51 -3.23 5.87
C LEU A 13 -3.55 -4.71 6.30
N ILE A 14 -3.61 -5.61 5.32
CA ILE A 14 -3.54 -7.06 5.47
C ILE A 14 -2.33 -7.57 4.69
N GLY A 15 -1.31 -8.09 5.39
CA GLY A 15 -0.02 -8.46 4.78
C GLY A 15 0.96 -7.29 4.79
N GLY A 16 1.91 -7.27 3.83
CA GLY A 16 2.88 -6.20 3.63
C GLY A 16 4.23 -6.51 4.28
N GLY A 17 5.28 -6.45 3.47
CA GLY A 17 6.67 -6.57 3.91
C GLY A 17 7.26 -5.26 4.42
N LEU A 18 8.43 -5.32 5.07
CA LEU A 18 9.16 -4.12 5.50
C LEU A 18 9.76 -3.36 4.29
N ASP A 19 10.06 -4.09 3.22
CA ASP A 19 10.46 -3.59 1.91
C ASP A 19 9.35 -2.86 1.16
N GLU A 20 8.10 -2.97 1.61
CA GLU A 20 6.93 -2.27 1.09
C GLU A 20 6.41 -1.18 2.04
N ALA A 21 7.15 -0.87 3.10
CA ALA A 21 6.79 0.23 3.99
C ALA A 21 6.71 1.55 3.19
N PRO A 22 5.88 2.54 3.59
CA PRO A 22 5.73 3.78 2.83
C PRO A 22 7.06 4.50 2.53
N MET A 23 8.04 4.38 3.43
CA MET A 23 9.40 4.93 3.27
C MET A 23 10.24 4.25 2.18
N ALA A 24 9.85 3.06 1.70
CA ALA A 24 10.52 2.36 0.61
C ALA A 24 10.12 2.90 -0.77
N TYR A 25 9.01 3.63 -0.87
CA TYR A 25 8.53 4.23 -2.12
C TYR A 25 8.86 5.72 -2.21
N LYS A 26 8.94 6.22 -3.44
CA LYS A 26 9.01 7.66 -3.72
C LYS A 26 7.65 8.30 -3.44
N ASP A 27 7.64 9.59 -3.12
CA ASP A 27 6.42 10.38 -3.06
C ASP A 27 5.77 10.44 -4.45
N ILE A 28 4.59 9.84 -4.57
CA ILE A 28 3.85 9.78 -5.84
C ILE A 28 3.53 11.18 -6.37
N HIS A 29 3.28 12.18 -5.51
CA HIS A 29 2.97 13.53 -5.96
C HIS A 29 4.18 14.18 -6.65
N GLN A 30 5.39 13.94 -6.14
CA GLN A 30 6.61 14.39 -6.80
C GLN A 30 6.88 13.64 -8.10
N VAL A 31 6.63 12.33 -8.13
CA VAL A 31 6.81 11.53 -9.36
C VAL A 31 5.86 11.98 -10.47
N MET A 32 4.61 12.29 -10.12
CA MET A 32 3.60 12.78 -11.07
C MET A 32 3.91 14.20 -11.55
N ALA A 33 4.38 15.09 -10.67
CA ALA A 33 4.76 16.45 -11.03
C ALA A 33 5.89 16.49 -12.07
N HIS A 34 6.84 15.56 -12.02
CA HIS A 34 7.93 15.46 -13.01
C HIS A 34 7.50 14.84 -14.35
N GLN A 35 6.27 14.33 -14.47
CA GLN A 35 5.80 13.62 -15.67
C GLN A 35 4.62 14.30 -16.35
N GLN A 36 4.32 15.56 -16.03
CA GLN A 36 3.17 16.31 -16.55
C GLN A 36 3.08 16.33 -18.08
N ASP A 37 4.20 16.31 -18.79
CA ASP A 37 4.22 16.33 -20.26
C ASP A 37 3.87 14.97 -20.90
N LEU A 38 3.89 13.89 -20.12
CA LEU A 38 3.74 12.51 -20.60
C LEU A 38 2.44 11.83 -20.16
N ILE A 39 1.76 12.38 -19.15
CA ILE A 39 0.60 11.74 -18.52
C ILE A 39 -0.53 12.74 -18.31
N ASP A 40 -1.77 12.23 -18.35
CA ASP A 40 -2.96 12.96 -17.94
C ASP A 40 -3.60 12.28 -16.72
N VAL A 41 -4.03 13.07 -15.74
CA VAL A 41 -4.58 12.57 -14.48
C VAL A 41 -6.10 12.52 -14.58
N LEU A 42 -6.63 11.31 -14.75
CA LEU A 42 -8.08 11.10 -14.86
C LEU A 42 -8.79 11.14 -13.50
N GLY A 43 -8.09 10.86 -12.41
CA GLY A 43 -8.67 10.82 -11.07
C GLY A 43 -7.69 10.30 -10.02
N SER A 44 -8.10 10.37 -8.75
CA SER A 44 -7.32 9.88 -7.61
C SER A 44 -8.18 8.94 -6.74
N PHE A 45 -7.53 7.95 -6.14
CA PHE A 45 -8.18 6.96 -5.29
C PHE A 45 -7.49 6.88 -3.94
N THR A 46 -8.26 6.85 -2.87
CA THR A 46 -7.76 6.67 -1.49
C THR A 46 -8.30 5.36 -0.93
N PRO A 47 -7.48 4.30 -0.81
CA PRO A 47 -7.97 3.01 -0.37
C PRO A 47 -8.35 3.02 1.11
N ARG A 48 -9.39 2.24 1.46
CA ARG A 48 -9.77 1.97 2.86
C ARG A 48 -9.16 0.68 3.38
N ILE A 49 -8.95 -0.28 2.49
CA ILE A 49 -8.39 -1.61 2.79
C ILE A 49 -7.33 -1.90 1.73
N VAL A 50 -6.19 -2.43 2.15
CA VAL A 50 -5.08 -2.85 1.29
C VAL A 50 -4.71 -4.28 1.67
N ARG A 51 -4.60 -5.17 0.68
CA ARG A 51 -4.06 -6.52 0.85
C ARG A 51 -2.77 -6.63 0.05
N MET A 52 -1.64 -6.78 0.74
CA MET A 52 -0.31 -6.95 0.17
C MET A 52 0.12 -8.41 0.28
N ASP A 53 1.18 -8.78 -0.43
CA ASP A 53 1.81 -10.08 -0.21
C ASP A 53 2.36 -10.17 1.22
N ALA A 54 2.31 -11.34 1.84
CA ALA A 54 2.79 -11.52 3.21
C ALA A 54 4.31 -11.78 3.28
N GLY A 55 4.98 -11.74 2.12
CA GLY A 55 6.31 -12.31 1.93
C GLY A 55 6.34 -13.80 2.28
N ASN A 56 7.54 -14.40 2.22
CA ASN A 56 7.74 -15.83 2.53
C ASN A 56 7.50 -16.21 4.01
N SER A 57 6.95 -15.27 4.82
CA SER A 57 6.52 -15.52 6.19
C SER A 57 5.14 -16.20 6.18
N GLY A 58 5.12 -17.45 5.69
CA GLY A 58 3.92 -18.26 5.58
C GLY A 58 3.13 -18.30 6.89
N LYS A 59 2.03 -17.55 6.93
CA LYS A 59 0.82 -17.76 7.73
C LYS A 59 -0.23 -16.72 7.33
N SER A 60 -0.84 -16.94 6.15
CA SER A 60 -2.11 -16.29 5.83
C SER A 60 -3.14 -16.68 6.88
N ARG A 61 -3.75 -15.70 7.55
CA ARG A 61 -4.91 -15.91 8.44
C ARG A 61 -6.25 -15.97 7.68
N TYR A 62 -6.20 -15.79 6.35
CA TYR A 62 -7.33 -15.79 5.43
C TYR A 62 -7.10 -16.80 4.30
N GLY A 63 -6.56 -17.98 4.63
CA GLY A 63 -6.48 -19.12 3.73
C GLY A 63 -7.43 -20.20 4.23
N GLY A 64 -8.59 -20.31 3.57
CA GLY A 64 -9.30 -21.59 3.49
C GLY A 64 -8.64 -22.42 2.37
N GLU A 65 -8.69 -23.74 2.51
CA GLU A 65 -8.32 -24.70 1.46
C GLU A 65 -8.97 -24.39 0.11
#